data_AF-A0A4Q1SH09-F1
#
_entry.id   AF-A0A4Q1SH09-F1
#
_cell.length_a   1.000
_cell.length_b   1.000
_cell.length_c   1.000
_cell.angle_alpha   90.00
_cell.angle_beta   90.00
_cell.angle_gamma   90.00
#
_symmetry.space_group_name_H-M   'P 1'
#
loop_
_entity.id
_entity.type
_entity.pdbx_description
1 polymer ?
#
loop_
_entity_poly.entity_id
_entity_poly.type
_entity_poly.pdbx_seq_one_letter_code
_entity_poly.pdbx_strand_id
1 'polypeptide(L)' 'MELEANRLPESEEILKLEQEHRHYSEQLEALTQKSYLSEEEQLEETRLKKLKLRAKDALTARRNGHSHAYAV' A
#
# COMPACT_ATOMS: atom_id res chain seq x y z
N MET A 1 31.74 -14.44 3.11
CA MET A 1 31.77 -13.14 3.79
C MET A 1 30.34 -12.65 3.87
N GLU A 2 29.76 -12.73 5.07
CA GLU A 2 28.46 -12.18 5.44
C GLU A 2 28.54 -10.66 5.47
N LEU A 3 28.04 -10.03 4.42
CA LEU A 3 27.74 -8.61 4.39
C LEU A 3 26.34 -8.48 3.81
N GLU A 4 25.53 -7.61 4.39
CA GLU A 4 24.29 -7.06 3.82
C GLU A 4 22.94 -7.67 4.21
N ALA A 5 22.85 -8.51 5.25
CA ALA A 5 21.53 -8.85 5.82
C ALA A 5 20.89 -7.69 6.63
N ASN A 6 21.69 -6.70 7.04
CA ASN A 6 21.25 -5.63 7.96
C ASN A 6 20.64 -4.39 7.27
N ARG A 7 20.55 -4.36 5.92
CA ARG A 7 19.79 -3.34 5.15
C ARG A 7 18.46 -3.88 4.60
N LEU A 8 18.21 -5.18 4.78
CA LEU A 8 17.02 -5.84 4.29
C LEU A 8 15.74 -5.55 5.07
N PRO A 9 15.68 -5.32 6.40
CA PRO A 9 14.38 -5.30 7.08
C PRO A 9 13.49 -4.14 6.61
N GLU A 10 14.08 -2.95 6.40
CA GLU A 10 13.35 -1.81 5.85
C GLU A 10 12.93 -2.05 4.39
N SER A 11 13.80 -2.71 3.62
CA SER A 11 13.50 -3.12 2.24
C SER A 11 12.39 -4.18 2.21
N GLU A 12 12.37 -5.14 3.13
CA GLU A 12 11.38 -6.20 3.24
C GLU A 12 10.02 -5.64 3.66
N GLU A 13 9.98 -4.67 4.55
CA GLU A 13 8.74 -3.97 4.93
C GLU A 13 8.21 -3.12 3.77
N ILE A 14 9.09 -2.41 3.06
CA ILE A 14 8.74 -1.69 1.83
C ILE A 14 8.22 -2.66 0.76
N LEU A 15 8.90 -3.80 0.57
CA LEU A 15 8.51 -4.84 -0.39
C LEU A 15 7.16 -5.47 -0.04
N LYS A 16 6.88 -5.70 1.25
CA LYS A 16 5.57 -6.17 1.72
C LYS A 16 4.47 -5.14 1.45
N LEU A 17 4.73 -3.87 1.78
CA LEU A 17 3.79 -2.77 1.49
C LEU A 17 3.56 -2.59 -0.01
N GLU A 18 4.58 -2.77 -0.85
CA GLU A 18 4.47 -2.76 -2.31
C GLU A 18 3.67 -3.95 -2.84
N GLN A 19 3.88 -5.15 -2.30
CA GLN A 19 3.08 -6.33 -2.62
C GLN A 19 1.61 -6.14 -2.24
N GLU A 20 1.34 -5.65 -1.02
CA GLU A 20 -0.01 -5.32 -0.58
C GLU A 20 -0.63 -4.25 -1.48
N HIS A 21 0.10 -3.18 -1.80
CA HIS A 21 -0.37 -2.13 -2.70
C HIS A 21 -0.70 -2.66 -4.10
N ARG A 22 0.12 -3.58 -4.63
CA ARG A 22 -0.13 -4.25 -5.91
C ARG A 22 -1.38 -5.11 -5.82
N HIS A 23 -1.49 -5.94 -4.80
CA HIS A 23 -2.64 -6.82 -4.58
C HIS A 23 -3.96 -6.04 -4.42
N TYR A 24 -3.96 -4.95 -3.66
CA TYR A 24 -5.12 -4.06 -3.54
C TYR A 24 -5.43 -3.35 -4.86
N SER A 25 -4.41 -3.03 -5.68
CA SER A 25 -4.62 -2.44 -7.00
C SER A 25 -5.25 -3.43 -7.97
N GLU A 26 -4.80 -4.68 -7.99
CA GLU A 26 -5.37 -5.74 -8.84
C GLU A 26 -6.82 -6.04 -8.47
N GLN A 27 -7.14 -6.13 -7.17
CA GLN A 27 -8.51 -6.29 -6.70
C GLN A 27 -9.38 -5.09 -7.07
N LEU A 28 -8.86 -3.87 -6.89
CA LEU A 28 -9.60 -2.66 -7.23
C LEU A 28 -9.82 -2.57 -8.74
N GLU A 29 -8.83 -2.91 -9.56
CA GLU A 29 -8.94 -2.94 -11.02
C GLU A 29 -9.98 -3.98 -11.49
N ALA A 30 -10.00 -5.17 -10.88
CA ALA A 30 -11.02 -6.18 -11.16
C ALA A 30 -12.45 -5.69 -10.85
N LEU A 31 -12.60 -4.87 -9.80
CA LEU A 31 -13.88 -4.22 -9.48
C LEU A 31 -14.18 -3.08 -10.46
N THR A 32 -13.23 -2.19 -10.73
CA THR A 32 -13.43 -1.07 -11.65
C THR A 32 -13.70 -1.51 -13.10
N GLN A 33 -13.23 -2.69 -13.50
CA GLN A 33 -13.56 -3.32 -14.78
C GLN A 33 -15.01 -3.79 -14.88
N LYS A 34 -15.69 -4.04 -13.75
CA LYS A 34 -17.12 -4.37 -13.74
C LYS A 34 -17.92 -3.09 -13.90
N SER A 35 -18.65 -2.97 -15.01
CA SER A 35 -19.52 -1.81 -15.28
C SER A 35 -20.69 -1.67 -14.30
N TYR A 36 -21.00 -2.73 -13.55
CA TYR A 36 -22.04 -2.76 -12.51
C TYR A 36 -21.47 -3.43 -11.26
N LEU A 37 -21.06 -2.61 -10.29
CA LEU A 37 -20.63 -3.06 -8.98
C LEU A 37 -21.85 -3.15 -8.06
N SER A 38 -22.04 -4.30 -7.42
CA SER A 38 -23.02 -4.44 -6.32
C SER A 38 -22.65 -3.54 -5.13
N GLU A 39 -23.61 -3.23 -4.24
CA GLU A 39 -23.34 -2.42 -3.04
C GLU A 39 -22.15 -2.94 -2.22
N GLU A 40 -22.04 -4.26 -2.08
CA GLU A 40 -20.90 -4.93 -1.44
C GLU A 40 -19.58 -4.64 -2.16
N GLU A 41 -19.59 -4.63 -3.50
CA GLU A 41 -18.41 -4.37 -4.32
C GLU A 41 -18.02 -2.88 -4.34
N GLN A 42 -18.98 -1.96 -4.27
CA GLN A 42 -18.70 -0.52 -4.11
C GLN A 42 -18.09 -0.21 -2.74
N LEU A 43 -18.57 -0.88 -1.69
CA LEU A 43 -17.96 -0.84 -0.37
C LEU A 43 -16.53 -1.39 -0.40
N GLU A 44 -16.32 -2.51 -1.10
CA GLU A 44 -15.00 -3.11 -1.27
C GLU A 44 -14.06 -2.19 -2.08
N GLU A 45 -14.53 -1.56 -3.18
CA GLU A 45 -13.73 -0.58 -3.93
C GLU A 45 -13.28 0.55 -2.99
N THR A 46 -14.21 1.09 -2.20
CA THR A 46 -13.94 2.20 -1.28
C THR A 46 -12.96 1.78 -0.17
N ARG A 47 -13.08 0.55 0.34
CA ARG A 47 -12.15 -0.04 1.31
C ARG A 47 -10.78 -0.26 0.69
N LEU A 48 -10.69 -0.83 -0.50
CA LEU A 48 -9.45 -1.06 -1.24
C LEU A 48 -8.76 0.26 -1.58
N LYS A 49 -9.48 1.32 -1.96
CA LYS A 49 -8.95 2.67 -2.16
C LYS A 49 -8.32 3.21 -0.88
N LYS A 50 -8.99 3.03 0.27
CA LYS A 50 -8.46 3.45 1.58
C LYS A 50 -7.24 2.63 1.99
N LEU A 51 -7.25 1.31 1.79
CA LEU A 51 -6.11 0.43 2.08
C LEU A 51 -4.91 0.77 1.21
N LYS A 52 -5.13 0.96 -0.10
CA LYS A 52 -4.11 1.42 -1.06
C LYS A 52 -3.54 2.77 -0.66
N LEU A 53 -4.39 3.72 -0.25
CA LEU A 53 -3.95 5.02 0.24
C LEU A 53 -3.09 4.86 1.51
N ARG A 54 -3.52 4.05 2.48
CA ARG A 54 -2.76 3.78 3.71
C ARG A 54 -1.44 3.08 3.45
N ALA A 55 -1.39 2.11 2.53
CA ALA A 55 -0.15 1.43 2.16
C ALA A 55 0.83 2.40 1.48
N LYS A 56 0.34 3.26 0.58
CA LYS A 56 1.13 4.34 -0.04
C LYS A 56 1.61 5.35 1.00
N ASP A 57 0.74 5.71 1.94
CA ASP A 57 1.06 6.65 3.01
C ASP A 57 2.10 6.06 3.96
N ALA A 58 1.97 4.78 4.34
CA ALA A 58 2.97 4.06 5.14
C ALA A 58 4.31 3.93 4.41
N LEU A 59 4.31 3.64 3.10
CA LEU A 59 5.51 3.65 2.24
C LEU A 59 6.16 5.02 2.21
N THR A 60 5.34 6.07 2.02
CA THR A 60 5.80 7.45 1.97
C THR A 60 6.31 7.89 3.33
N ALA A 61 5.66 7.50 4.43
CA ALA A 61 6.06 7.82 5.79
C ALA A 61 7.32 7.06 6.23
N ARG A 62 7.55 5.84 5.73
CA ARG A 62 8.83 5.13 5.92
C ARG A 62 9.94 5.77 5.10
N ARG A 63 9.66 6.10 3.84
CA ARG A 63 10.61 6.72 2.91
C ARG A 63 10.93 8.19 3.27
N ASN A 64 9.94 8.92 3.76
CA ASN A 64 9.99 10.31 4.22
C ASN A 64 9.94 10.42 5.73
N GLY A 65 10.20 9.36 6.50
CA GLY A 65 10.27 9.39 7.96
C GLY A 65 11.35 10.35 8.48
N HIS A 66 12.15 10.91 7.57
CA HIS A 66 13.06 12.01 7.82
C HIS A 66 12.45 13.42 7.63
N SER A 67 11.17 13.58 7.28
CA SER A 67 10.61 14.89 6.89
C SER A 67 9.17 15.20 7.34
N HIS A 68 8.50 14.36 8.14
CA HIS A 68 7.13 14.68 8.59
C HIS A 68 6.88 14.48 10.10
N ALA A 69 7.81 14.95 10.92
CA ALA A 69 7.55 15.28 12.33
C ALA A 69 6.99 16.70 12.53
N TYR A 70 6.68 17.44 11.46
CA TYR A 70 6.20 18.82 11.50
C TYR A 70 4.93 19.00 10.66
N ALA A 71 3.77 18.72 11.26
CA ALA A 71 2.51 19.38 10.93
C ALA A 71 1.59 19.20 12.13
N VAL A 72 1.85 20.02 13.16
CA VAL A 72 0.93 20.35 14.26
C VAL A 72 -0.18 21.23 13.73
#